data_AF-A0A168GUB3-F1
#
_entry.id   AF-A0A168GUB3-F1
#
_cell.length_a   1.000
_cell.length_b   1.000
_cell.length_c   1.000
_cell.angle_alpha   90.00
_cell.angle_beta   90.00
_cell.angle_gamma   90.00
#
_symmetry.space_group_name_H-M   'P 1'
#
loop_
_entity.id
_entity.type
_entity.pdbx_description
1 polymer ?
#
loop_
_entity_poly.entity_id
_entity_poly.type
_entity_poly.pdbx_seq_one_letter_code
_entity_poly.pdbx_strand_id
1 'polypeptide(L)' 'YRLFTVALMLGNKFLDDNTFTNKTWSEVSGMKVTDLNIMELEFLEVLRFKLFIRNDEFERWKSALLLF' A
#
# COMPACT_ATOMS: atom_id res chain seq x y z
N TYR A 1 -13.16 0.82 0.45
CA TYR A 1 -12.17 0.93 -0.63
C TYR A 1 -10.96 1.77 -0.26
N ARG A 2 -11.10 2.89 0.48
CA ARG A 2 -9.99 3.80 0.87
C ARG A 2 -8.75 3.11 1.44
N LEU A 3 -8.92 2.23 2.44
CA LEU A 3 -7.80 1.51 3.07
C LEU A 3 -7.05 0.60 2.07
N PHE A 4 -7.78 -0.12 1.22
CA PHE A 4 -7.21 -0.97 0.19
C PHE A 4 -6.44 -0.15 -0.86
N THR A 5 -6.98 1.01 -1.25
CA THR A 5 -6.30 1.95 -2.16
C THR A 5 -4.96 2.44 -1.58
N VAL A 6 -4.92 2.80 -0.30
CA VAL A 6 -3.70 3.26 0.37
C VAL A 6 -2.67 2.13 0.49
N ALA A 7 -3.12 0.91 0.84
CA ALA A 7 -2.25 -0.26 0.88
C ALA A 7 -1.65 -0.58 -0.51
N LEU A 8 -2.46 -0.49 -1.58
CA LEU A 8 -2.00 -0.73 -2.94
C LEU A 8 -1.01 0.36 -3.40
N MET A 9 -1.29 1.62 -3.09
CA MET A 9 -0.40 2.75 -3.35
C MET A 9 0.95 2.58 -2.66
N LEU A 10 0.96 2.22 -1.37
CA LEU A 10 2.19 1.95 -0.62
C LEU A 10 2.97 0.77 -1.20
N GLY A 11 2.28 -0.29 -1.63
CA GLY A 11 2.89 -1.42 -2.32
C GLY A 11 3.59 -1.00 -3.61
N ASN A 12 2.92 -0.24 -4.49
CA ASN A 12 3.52 0.32 -5.70
C ASN A 12 4.72 1.21 -5.37
N LYS A 13 4.62 2.04 -4.33
CA LYS A 13 5.72 2.94 -3.93
C LYS A 13 6.94 2.21 -3.39
N PHE A 14 6.73 1.06 -2.77
CA PHE A 14 7.79 0.29 -2.13
C PHE A 14 8.49 -0.69 -3.07
N LEU A 15 7.77 -1.22 -4.07
CA LEU A 15 8.26 -2.30 -4.95
C LEU A 15 8.75 -1.81 -6.32
N ASP A 16 8.24 -0.69 -6.81
CA ASP A 16 8.58 -0.18 -8.15
C ASP A 16 9.59 0.98 -8.07
N ASP A 17 10.59 1.00 -8.95
CA ASP A 17 11.53 2.13 -9.03
C ASP A 17 10.89 3.41 -9.61
N ASN A 18 9.86 3.24 -10.46
CA ASN A 18 9.08 4.32 -11.05
C ASN A 18 7.65 4.29 -10.50
N THR A 19 7.39 5.13 -9.50
CA THR A 19 6.15 5.10 -8.73
C THR A 19 5.18 6.20 -9.17
N PHE A 20 3.89 5.91 -9.09
CA PHE A 20 2.87 6.93 -9.31
C PHE A 20 2.76 7.88 -8.11
N THR A 21 2.59 9.17 -8.39
CA THR A 21 2.45 10.19 -7.34
C THR A 21 1.11 10.09 -6.63
N ASN A 22 1.00 10.65 -5.42
CA ASN A 22 -0.28 10.75 -4.70
C ASN A 22 -1.34 11.53 -5.49
N LYS A 23 -0.92 12.41 -6.39
CA LYS A 23 -1.83 13.11 -7.31
C LYS A 23 -2.46 12.14 -8.31
N THR A 24 -1.68 11.25 -8.90
CA THR A 24 -2.19 10.20 -9.80
C THR A 24 -3.16 9.26 -9.07
N TRP A 25 -2.80 8.84 -7.84
CA TRP A 25 -3.69 8.02 -7.01
C TRP A 25 -4.97 8.74 -6.60
N SER A 26 -4.91 10.06 -6.35
CA SER A 26 -6.06 10.93 -6.09
C SER A 26 -7.01 10.98 -7.28
N GLU A 27 -6.48 11.16 -8.49
CA GLU A 27 -7.26 11.21 -9.74
C GLU A 27 -7.96 9.88 -10.02
N VAL A 28 -7.27 8.75 -9.84
CA VAL A 28 -7.83 7.41 -10.10
C VAL A 28 -8.84 6.97 -9.05
N SER A 29 -8.62 7.31 -7.77
CA SER A 29 -9.50 6.90 -6.67
C SER A 29 -10.65 7.88 -6.37
N GLY A 30 -10.60 9.09 -6.94
CA GLY A 30 -11.53 10.18 -6.64
C GLY A 30 -11.36 10.77 -5.24
N MET A 31 -10.26 10.46 -4.55
CA MET A 31 -9.97 10.94 -3.20
C MET A 31 -9.21 12.25 -3.25
N LYS A 32 -9.35 13.11 -2.24
CA LYS A 32 -8.51 14.31 -2.14
C LYS A 32 -7.06 13.91 -1.86
N VAL A 33 -6.10 14.58 -2.50
CA VAL A 33 -4.66 14.36 -2.27
C VAL A 33 -4.30 14.53 -0.79
N THR A 34 -4.91 15.50 -0.10
CA THR A 34 -4.70 15.74 1.33
C THR A 34 -5.09 14.53 2.18
N ASP A 35 -6.24 13.91 1.88
CA ASP A 35 -6.74 12.75 2.61
C ASP A 35 -5.85 11.54 2.35
N LEU A 36 -5.38 11.37 1.10
CA LEU A 36 -4.43 10.31 0.74
C LEU A 36 -3.10 10.46 1.49
N ASN A 37 -2.57 11.68 1.60
CA ASN A 37 -1.34 11.93 2.34
C ASN A 37 -1.48 11.58 3.83
N ILE A 38 -2.61 11.96 4.46
CA ILE A 38 -2.85 11.67 5.88
C ILE A 38 -2.95 10.17 6.11
N MET A 39 -3.78 9.47 5.32
CA MET A 39 -3.94 8.03 5.48
C MET A 39 -2.65 7.27 5.14
N GLU A 40 -1.84 7.75 4.19
CA GLU A 40 -0.53 7.15 3.89
C GLU A 40 0.37 7.19 5.12
N LEU A 41 0.45 8.36 5.79
CA LEU A 41 1.23 8.52 7.00
C LEU A 41 0.72 7.62 8.13
N GLU A 42 -0.60 7.63 8.38
CA GLU A 42 -1.22 6.78 9.41
C GLU A 42 -0.96 5.28 9.15
N PHE A 43 -1.04 4.85 7.89
CA PHE A 43 -0.79 3.46 7.52
C PHE A 43 0.67 3.07 7.76
N LEU A 44 1.62 3.96 7.43
CA LEU A 44 3.04 3.75 7.69
C LEU A 44 3.35 3.71 9.20
N GLU A 45 2.70 4.56 9.99
CA GLU A 45 2.83 4.56 11.45
C GLU A 45 2.32 3.26 12.06
N VAL A 46 1.16 2.77 11.61
CA VAL A 46 0.59 1.47 12.04
C VAL A 46 1.54 0.33 11.72
N LEU A 47 2.15 0.34 10.53
CA LEU A 47 3.17 -0.64 10.14
C LEU A 47 4.54 -0.40 10.81
N ARG A 48 4.72 0.69 11.55
CA ARG A 48 6.01 1.14 12.08
C ARG A 48 7.09 1.19 11.00
N PHE A 49 6.71 1.60 9.80
CA PHE A 49 7.57 1.62 8.61
C PHE A 49 8.18 0.26 8.24
N LYS A 50 7.63 -0.86 8.74
CA LYS A 50 8.07 -2.22 8.42
C LYS A 50 7.31 -2.75 7.20
N LEU A 51 7.65 -2.22 6.02
CA LEU A 51 7.06 -2.62 4.74
C LEU A 51 7.74 -3.87 4.14
N PHE A 52 8.97 -4.16 4.55
CA PHE A 52 9.71 -5.31 4.07
C PHE A 52 9.12 -6.61 4.62
N ILE A 53 8.75 -7.50 3.71
CA ILE A 53 8.33 -8.86 4.00
C ILE A 53 9.39 -9.79 3.40
N ARG A 54 9.82 -10.79 4.16
CA ARG A 54 10.76 -11.80 3.64
C ARG A 54 10.03 -12.76 2.69
N ASN A 55 10.77 -13.32 1.74
CA ASN A 55 10.20 -14.26 0.76
C ASN A 55 9.52 -15.49 1.41
N ASP A 56 10.06 -16.03 2.51
CA ASP A 56 9.45 -17.15 3.25
C ASP A 56 8.07 -16.79 3.81
N GLU A 57 7.95 -15.57 4.33
CA GLU A 57 6.70 -15.06 4.89
C GLU A 57 5.69 -14.77 3.78
N PHE A 58 6.11 -14.15 2.67
CA PHE A 58 5.25 -13.88 1.52
C PHE A 58 4.66 -15.15 0.91
N GLU A 59 5.48 -16.19 0.67
CA GLU A 59 4.99 -17.47 0.13
C GLU A 59 4.02 -18.18 1.09
N ARG A 60 4.21 -18.02 2.41
CA ARG A 60 3.26 -18.51 3.41
C ARG A 60 1.92 -17.79 3.31
N TRP A 61 1.91 -16.46 3.20
CA TRP A 61 0.68 -15.67 3.03
C TRP A 61 -0.05 -16.04 1.73
N LYS A 62 0.68 -16.18 0.63
CA LYS A 62 0.14 -16.59 -0.67
C LYS A 62 -0.49 -17.98 -0.61
N SER A 63 0.20 -18.94 0.02
CA SER A 63 -0.31 -20.30 0.20
C SER A 63 -1.56 -20.33 1.07
N ALA A 64 -1.59 -19.54 2.15
CA ALA A 64 -2.77 -19.42 3.00
C ALA A 64 -3.96 -18.83 2.22
N LEU A 65 -3.74 -17.80 1.40
CA LEU A 65 -4.79 -17.17 0.58
C LEU A 65 -5.38 -18.13 -0.47
N LEU A 66 -4.53 -18.97 -1.09
CA LEU A 66 -4.95 -19.94 -2.11
C LEU A 66 -5.66 -21.18 -1.53
N LEU A 67 -5.55 -21.40 -0.22
CA LEU A 67 -6.21 -22.50 0.50
C LEU A 67 -7.60 -22.12 1.02
N PHE A 68 -8.01 -20.86 0.89
CA PHE A 68 -9.38 -20.39 1.10
C PHE A 68 -10.14 -20.32 -0.23
#